data_AF-A0A2D6K2C3-F1
#
_entry.id   AF-A0A2D6K2C3-F1
#
_cell.length_a   1.000
_cell.length_b   1.000
_cell.length_c   1.000
_cell.angle_alpha   90.00
_cell.angle_beta   90.00
_cell.angle_gamma   90.00
#
_symmetry.space_group_name_H-M   'P 1'
#
loop_
_entity.id
_entity.type
_entity.pdbx_description
1 polymer ?
#
loop_
_entity_poly.entity_id
_entity_poly.type
_entity_poly.pdbx_seq_one_letter_code
_entity_poly.pdbx_strand_id
1 'polypeptide(L)'
;MGAVTSIASGLGSVASTLGTVNTIVETVETLSGNSAEKQAQDLALRQLQDAQNLQQSQLAQQTALDRQQLADAQAQEEKERKDALKRAVAAQRASYGASGVSSSGGSAQAVLLGMFDQTEDELEAARKSTALKNAALDLELEQSKALNVLQYSQLQQSQKLNDEIDSFSDLF
;
A
#
# COMPACT_ATOMS: atom_id res chain seq x y z
N MET A 1 -8.88 36.99 2.27
CA MET A 1 -8.90 36.25 3.55
C MET A 1 -9.07 34.79 3.21
N GLY A 2 -8.02 34.00 3.47
CA GLY A 2 -7.83 32.66 2.92
C GLY A 2 -8.74 31.62 3.55
N ALA A 3 -9.29 30.76 2.70
CA ALA A 3 -10.02 29.58 3.10
C ALA A 3 -9.04 28.56 3.68
N VAL A 4 -9.23 28.23 4.96
CA VAL A 4 -8.72 27.01 5.59
C VAL A 4 -9.56 25.85 5.06
N THR A 5 -9.11 25.25 3.96
CA THR A 5 -9.68 24.01 3.45
C THR A 5 -9.17 22.86 4.33
N SER A 6 -10.11 22.28 5.07
CA SER A 6 -9.98 21.10 5.89
C SER A 6 -9.36 19.91 5.12
N ILE A 7 -8.15 19.52 5.50
CA ILE A 7 -7.55 18.22 5.16
C ILE A 7 -8.22 17.16 6.06
N ALA A 8 -9.43 16.76 5.71
CA ALA A 8 -10.15 15.71 6.43
C ALA A 8 -11.19 15.07 5.50
N SER A 9 -10.75 14.30 4.50
CA SER A 9 -11.57 13.37 3.70
C SER A 9 -10.67 12.66 2.70
N GLY A 10 -10.16 11.47 3.01
CA GLY A 10 -9.30 10.76 2.04
C GLY A 10 -8.91 9.32 2.34
N LEU A 11 -9.56 8.64 3.27
CA LEU A 11 -9.33 7.19 3.52
C LEU A 11 -10.66 6.44 3.70
N GLY A 12 -11.68 6.84 2.95
CA GLY A 12 -12.96 6.16 2.88
C GLY A 12 -13.24 5.70 1.45
N SER A 13 -13.58 4.41 1.32
CA SER A 13 -14.18 3.74 0.18
C SER A 13 -13.34 3.54 -1.09
N VAL A 14 -12.64 2.40 -1.15
CA VAL A 14 -12.69 1.54 -2.35
C VAL A 14 -13.33 0.21 -1.93
N ALA A 15 -14.61 0.31 -1.61
CA ALA A 15 -15.50 -0.80 -1.33
C ALA A 15 -16.64 -0.70 -2.34
N SER A 16 -16.46 -1.23 -3.55
CA SER A 16 -17.55 -1.54 -4.49
C SER A 16 -17.04 -2.00 -5.87
N THR A 17 -16.54 -3.23 -5.98
CA THR A 17 -16.54 -3.97 -7.27
C THR A 17 -16.91 -5.44 -7.04
N LEU A 18 -17.83 -5.69 -6.10
CA LEU A 18 -18.59 -6.93 -5.99
C LEU A 18 -19.93 -6.70 -6.69
N GLY A 19 -20.04 -7.06 -7.97
CA GLY A 19 -21.28 -6.75 -8.69
C GLY A 19 -21.38 -7.24 -10.12
N THR A 20 -21.03 -8.49 -10.42
CA THR A 20 -21.61 -9.23 -11.57
C THR A 20 -21.44 -10.73 -11.35
N VAL A 21 -22.26 -11.30 -10.47
CA VAL A 21 -22.61 -12.73 -10.49
C VAL A 21 -24.12 -12.80 -10.60
N ASN A 22 -24.63 -12.79 -11.83
CA ASN A 22 -25.96 -13.28 -12.11
C ASN A 22 -26.04 -13.74 -13.57
N THR A 23 -26.67 -14.90 -13.75
CA THR A 23 -27.14 -15.52 -15.00
C THR A 23 -26.15 -16.30 -15.87
N ILE A 24 -25.71 -17.46 -15.39
CA ILE A 24 -25.59 -18.70 -16.19
C ILE A 24 -26.02 -19.88 -15.31
N VAL A 25 -27.33 -20.02 -15.01
CA VAL A 25 -27.88 -21.15 -14.22
C VAL A 25 -28.95 -21.95 -14.99
N GLU A 26 -29.34 -21.54 -16.19
CA GLU A 26 -30.30 -22.32 -16.99
C GLU A 26 -29.60 -22.94 -18.19
N THR A 27 -29.15 -24.19 -18.02
CA THR A 27 -29.15 -25.30 -19.00
C THR A 27 -28.04 -26.27 -18.60
N VAL A 28 -28.35 -27.28 -17.79
CA VAL A 28 -28.05 -28.72 -17.99
C VAL A 28 -28.73 -29.45 -16.83
N GLU A 29 -30.06 -29.58 -16.92
CA GLU A 29 -30.76 -30.65 -16.22
C GLU A 29 -30.52 -31.95 -17.00
N THR A 30 -30.20 -33.02 -16.27
CA THR A 30 -30.29 -34.42 -16.70
C THR A 30 -29.40 -34.84 -17.87
N LEU A 31 -28.16 -35.28 -17.58
CA LEU A 31 -27.57 -36.54 -18.07
C LEU A 31 -26.14 -36.72 -17.52
N SER A 32 -25.89 -37.90 -16.94
CA SER A 32 -24.57 -38.54 -16.75
C SER A 32 -23.73 -38.11 -15.53
N GLY A 33 -23.67 -39.01 -14.55
CA GLY A 33 -23.15 -38.83 -13.19
C GLY A 33 -21.65 -38.57 -13.02
N ASN A 34 -21.29 -38.14 -11.80
CA ASN A 34 -19.99 -37.96 -11.12
C ASN A 34 -18.81 -37.32 -11.88
N SER A 35 -18.70 -37.45 -13.19
CA SER A 35 -17.61 -36.91 -14.01
C SER A 35 -17.83 -35.46 -14.43
N ALA A 36 -19.09 -35.02 -14.62
CA ALA A 36 -19.41 -33.64 -14.99
C ALA A 36 -19.23 -32.66 -13.81
N GLU A 37 -19.55 -33.09 -12.58
CA GLU A 37 -19.31 -32.30 -11.37
C GLU A 37 -17.82 -32.10 -11.08
N LYS A 38 -16.99 -33.15 -11.25
CA LYS A 38 -15.53 -33.04 -11.09
C LYS A 38 -14.92 -32.06 -12.11
N GLN A 39 -15.38 -32.08 -13.36
CA GLN A 39 -14.93 -31.14 -14.39
C GLN A 39 -15.36 -29.69 -14.12
N ALA A 40 -16.58 -29.47 -13.63
CA ALA A 40 -17.06 -28.14 -13.27
C ALA A 40 -16.30 -27.57 -12.06
N GLN A 41 -16.00 -28.43 -11.08
CA GLN A 41 -15.25 -28.04 -9.88
C GLN A 41 -13.78 -27.71 -10.19
N ASP A 42 -13.13 -28.48 -11.06
CA ASP A 42 -11.77 -28.18 -11.55
C ASP A 42 -11.70 -26.86 -12.33
N LEU A 43 -12.72 -26.57 -13.15
CA LEU A 43 -12.80 -25.32 -13.90
C LEU A 43 -12.95 -24.11 -12.95
N ALA A 44 -13.81 -24.23 -11.94
CA ALA A 44 -14.01 -23.19 -10.93
C ALA A 44 -12.73 -22.94 -10.11
N LEU A 45 -11.98 -24.00 -9.78
CA LEU A 45 -10.71 -23.89 -9.07
C LEU A 45 -9.65 -23.15 -9.91
N ARG A 46 -9.53 -23.48 -11.20
CA ARG A 46 -8.61 -22.78 -12.12
C ARG A 46 -8.97 -21.31 -12.27
N GLN A 47 -10.26 -21.01 -12.44
CA GLN A 47 -10.73 -19.62 -12.51
C GLN A 47 -10.42 -18.84 -11.23
N LEU A 48 -10.56 -19.46 -10.06
CA LEU A 48 -10.21 -18.85 -8.78
C LEU A 48 -8.69 -18.60 -8.67
N GLN A 49 -7.87 -19.57 -9.09
CA GLN A 49 -6.41 -19.43 -9.12
C GLN A 49 -5.96 -18.31 -10.06
N ASP A 50 -6.54 -18.23 -11.26
CA ASP A 50 -6.24 -17.18 -12.23
C ASP A 50 -6.64 -15.79 -11.69
N ALA A 51 -7.81 -15.69 -11.04
CA ALA A 51 -8.25 -14.47 -10.39
C ALA A 51 -7.31 -14.05 -9.24
N GLN A 52 -6.87 -14.98 -8.39
CA GLN A 52 -5.92 -14.71 -7.31
C GLN A 52 -4.55 -14.27 -7.85
N ASN A 53 -4.03 -14.94 -8.89
CA ASN A 53 -2.76 -14.59 -9.52
C ASN A 53 -2.81 -13.19 -10.13
N LEU A 54 -3.91 -12.85 -10.80
CA LEU A 54 -4.13 -11.53 -11.36
C LEU A 54 -4.18 -10.47 -10.26
N GLN A 55 -4.95 -10.72 -9.19
CA GLN A 55 -5.05 -9.82 -8.04
C GLN A 55 -3.69 -9.60 -7.38
N GLN A 56 -2.89 -10.65 -7.20
CA GLN A 56 -1.56 -10.56 -6.62
C GLN A 56 -0.59 -9.77 -7.50
N SER A 57 -0.64 -9.97 -8.82
CA SER A 57 0.14 -9.19 -9.77
C SER A 57 -0.24 -7.70 -9.74
N GLN A 58 -1.53 -7.40 -9.68
CA GLN A 58 -2.02 -6.02 -9.56
C GLN A 58 -1.57 -5.37 -8.26
N LEU A 59 -1.68 -6.08 -7.12
CA LEU A 59 -1.23 -5.58 -5.83
C LEU A 59 0.28 -5.31 -5.84
N ALA A 60 1.09 -6.22 -6.39
CA ALA A 60 2.52 -6.03 -6.49
C ALA A 60 2.90 -4.83 -7.39
N GLN A 61 2.19 -4.64 -8.50
CA GLN A 61 2.37 -3.48 -9.38
C GLN A 61 1.99 -2.17 -8.68
N GLN A 62 0.86 -2.17 -7.97
CA GLN A 62 0.40 -1.01 -7.20
C GLN A 62 1.39 -0.66 -6.09
N THR A 63 1.85 -1.63 -5.30
CA THR A 63 2.86 -1.41 -4.27
C THR A 63 4.16 -0.87 -4.86
N ALA A 64 4.59 -1.36 -6.02
CA ALA A 64 5.78 -0.85 -6.69
C ALA A 64 5.61 0.62 -7.12
N LEU A 65 4.43 0.97 -7.65
CA LEU A 65 4.09 2.33 -8.05
C LEU A 65 3.99 3.26 -6.83
N ASP A 66 3.36 2.81 -5.74
CA ASP A 66 3.26 3.57 -4.49
C ASP A 66 4.63 3.83 -3.88
N ARG A 67 5.54 2.85 -3.93
CA ARG A 67 6.94 3.03 -3.51
C ARG A 67 7.67 4.05 -4.38
N GLN A 68 7.46 4.02 -5.70
CA GLN A 68 8.06 4.99 -6.60
C GLN A 68 7.54 6.40 -6.33
N GLN A 69 6.22 6.56 -6.19
CA GLN A 69 5.60 7.83 -5.85
C GLN A 69 6.10 8.37 -4.50
N LEU A 70 6.25 7.49 -3.50
CA LEU A 70 6.80 7.87 -2.21
C LEU A 70 8.24 8.38 -2.35
N ALA A 71 9.08 7.68 -3.11
CA ALA A 71 10.47 8.10 -3.35
C ALA A 71 10.57 9.44 -4.09
N ASP A 72 9.73 9.64 -5.11
CA ASP A 72 9.67 10.88 -5.88
C ASP A 72 9.18 12.05 -4.99
N ALA A 73 8.15 11.82 -4.18
CA ALA A 73 7.65 12.79 -3.22
C ALA A 73 8.72 13.19 -2.20
N GLN A 74 9.48 12.23 -1.67
CA GLN A 74 10.59 12.49 -0.76
C GLN A 74 11.68 13.33 -1.40
N ALA A 75 12.07 13.03 -2.65
CA ALA A 75 13.09 13.77 -3.36
C ALA A 75 12.68 15.22 -3.61
N GLN A 76 11.40 15.43 -3.96
CA GLN A 76 10.84 16.76 -4.18
C GLN A 76 10.77 17.57 -2.86
N GLU A 77 10.27 16.96 -1.78
CA GLU A 77 10.20 17.59 -0.46
C GLU A 77 11.60 17.97 0.06
N GLU A 78 12.60 17.12 -0.14
CA GLU A 78 13.98 17.43 0.24
C GLU A 78 14.53 18.65 -0.52
N LYS A 79 14.22 18.77 -1.81
CA LYS A 79 14.62 19.90 -2.64
C LYS A 79 13.95 21.19 -2.17
N GLU A 80 12.64 21.17 -2.00
CA GLU A 80 11.85 22.32 -1.53
C GLU A 80 12.32 22.82 -0.18
N ARG A 81 12.60 21.90 0.75
CA ARG A 81 13.15 22.21 2.07
C ARG A 81 14.53 22.86 1.99
N LYS A 82 15.45 22.32 1.18
CA LYS A 82 16.78 22.94 0.97
C LYS A 82 16.67 24.35 0.42
N ASP A 83 15.76 24.58 -0.52
CA ASP A 83 15.56 25.90 -1.13
C ASP A 83 14.86 26.87 -0.16
N ALA A 84 13.95 26.39 0.68
CA ALA A 84 13.36 27.17 1.77
C ALA A 84 14.42 27.57 2.81
N LEU A 85 15.25 26.63 3.26
CA LEU A 85 16.34 26.90 4.21
C LEU A 85 17.34 27.92 3.66
N LYS A 86 17.78 27.76 2.40
CA LYS A 86 18.66 28.74 1.73
C LYS A 86 18.04 30.14 1.72
N ARG A 87 16.76 30.25 1.37
CA ARG A 87 16.04 31.54 1.36
C ARG A 87 15.94 32.14 2.76
N ALA A 88 15.63 31.34 3.76
CA ALA A 88 15.51 31.80 5.14
C ALA A 88 16.86 32.30 5.69
N VAL A 89 17.95 31.55 5.44
CA VAL A 89 19.31 31.97 5.81
C VAL A 89 19.71 33.27 5.09
N ALA A 90 19.40 33.40 3.80
CA ALA A 90 19.69 34.62 3.05
C ALA A 90 18.90 35.83 3.59
N ALA A 91 17.61 35.65 3.88
CA ALA A 91 16.76 36.68 4.48
C ALA A 91 17.28 37.11 5.85
N GLN A 92 17.69 36.15 6.69
CA GLN A 92 18.23 36.43 8.02
C GLN A 92 19.55 37.22 7.94
N ARG A 93 20.45 36.83 7.02
CA ARG A 93 21.70 37.57 6.76
C ARG A 93 21.45 38.99 6.28
N ALA A 94 20.48 39.19 5.37
CA ALA A 94 20.11 40.51 4.89
C ALA A 94 19.54 41.40 6.01
N SER A 95 18.68 40.83 6.87
CA SER A 95 18.10 41.53 8.03
C SER A 95 19.18 41.98 9.04
N TYR A 96 20.12 41.10 9.39
CA TYR A 96 21.23 41.46 10.28
C TYR A 96 22.13 42.53 9.68
N GLY A 97 22.48 42.41 8.39
CA GLY A 97 23.25 43.43 7.67
C GLY A 97 22.56 44.80 7.64
N ALA A 98 21.24 44.83 7.41
CA ALA A 98 20.45 46.06 7.43
C ALA A 98 20.34 46.68 8.83
N SER A 99 20.39 45.86 9.89
CA SER A 99 20.29 46.30 11.29
C SER A 99 21.62 46.77 11.89
N GLY A 100 22.72 46.74 11.11
CA GLY A 100 24.07 47.06 11.59
C GLY A 100 24.64 46.02 12.57
N VAL A 101 23.96 44.90 12.75
CA VAL A 101 24.42 43.78 13.59
C VAL A 101 25.34 42.91 12.72
N SER A 102 26.62 42.84 13.07
CA SER A 102 27.54 41.97 12.34
C SER A 102 27.09 40.51 12.49
N SER A 103 27.19 39.74 11.42
CA SER A 103 26.93 38.29 11.44
C SER A 103 27.92 37.51 12.32
N SER A 104 28.91 38.18 12.94
CA SER A 104 29.89 37.59 13.85
C SER A 104 29.47 37.62 15.33
N GLY A 105 28.30 38.19 15.66
CA GLY A 105 27.78 38.19 17.02
C GLY A 105 27.17 36.83 17.40
N GLY A 106 27.47 36.33 18.60
CA GLY A 106 27.03 34.99 19.06
C GLY A 106 25.51 34.75 19.01
N SER A 107 24.69 35.80 19.17
CA SER A 107 23.22 35.71 19.10
C SER A 107 22.70 35.42 17.70
N ALA A 108 23.33 35.96 16.66
CA ALA A 108 22.95 35.70 15.26
C ALA A 108 23.24 34.25 14.86
N GLN A 109 24.34 33.71 15.37
CA GLN A 109 24.79 32.35 15.14
C GLN A 109 23.93 31.32 15.89
N ALA A 110 23.48 31.65 17.11
CA ALA A 110 22.58 30.81 17.89
C ALA A 110 21.20 30.62 17.22
N VAL A 111 20.64 31.67 16.59
CA VAL A 111 19.38 31.56 15.83
C VAL A 111 19.55 30.67 14.61
N LEU A 112 20.64 30.83 13.86
CA LEU A 112 20.93 29.98 12.70
C LEU A 112 21.15 28.52 13.09
N LEU A 113 21.80 28.27 14.23
CA LEU A 113 21.96 26.93 14.80
C LEU A 113 20.60 26.34 15.20
N GLY A 114 19.76 27.08 15.92
CA GLY A 114 18.43 26.61 16.29
C GLY A 114 17.52 26.30 15.08
N MET A 115 17.62 27.08 14.00
CA MET A 115 16.91 26.77 12.75
C MET A 115 17.43 25.48 12.08
N PHE A 116 18.74 25.24 12.17
CA PHE A 116 19.35 24.01 11.67
C PHE A 116 18.89 22.81 12.48
N ASP A 117 18.93 22.89 13.82
CA ASP A 117 18.47 21.82 14.72
C ASP A 117 16.99 21.48 14.48
N GLN A 118 16.12 22.48 14.34
CA GLN A 118 14.71 22.27 13.96
C GLN A 118 14.56 21.54 12.62
N THR A 119 15.43 21.85 11.65
CA THR A 119 15.42 21.20 10.34
C THR A 119 15.90 19.74 10.41
N GLU A 120 16.78 19.40 11.36
CA GLU A 120 17.22 18.03 11.63
C GLU A 120 16.13 17.21 12.33
N ASP A 121 15.42 17.78 13.31
CA ASP A 121 14.29 17.13 13.97
C ASP A 121 13.16 16.80 12.96
N GLU A 122 12.83 17.75 12.07
CA GLU A 122 11.86 17.54 10.98
C GLU A 122 12.32 16.45 10.02
N LEU A 123 13.61 16.39 9.68
CA LEU A 123 14.19 15.33 8.84
C LEU A 123 14.02 13.95 9.48
N GLU A 124 14.31 13.85 10.78
CA GLU A 124 14.20 12.59 11.50
C GLU A 124 12.75 12.10 11.57
N ALA A 125 11.81 13.02 11.83
CA ALA A 125 10.38 12.73 11.82
C ALA A 125 9.91 12.25 10.42
N ALA A 126 10.32 12.92 9.35
CA ALA A 126 9.99 12.55 7.98
C ALA A 126 10.56 11.16 7.59
N ARG A 127 11.80 10.87 7.99
CA ARG A 127 12.44 9.55 7.80
C ARG A 127 11.68 8.45 8.54
N LYS A 128 11.30 8.68 9.80
CA LYS A 128 10.48 7.74 10.59
C LYS A 128 9.14 7.49 9.91
N SER A 129 8.45 8.54 9.48
CA SER A 129 7.16 8.42 8.77
C SER A 129 7.30 7.58 7.49
N THR A 130 8.35 7.81 6.70
CA THR A 130 8.57 7.05 5.48
C THR A 130 8.90 5.59 5.77
N ALA A 131 9.75 5.33 6.77
CA ALA A 131 10.06 3.96 7.19
C ALA A 131 8.79 3.21 7.60
N LEU A 132 7.87 3.87 8.33
CA LEU A 132 6.58 3.30 8.71
C LEU A 132 5.69 3.02 7.49
N LYS A 133 5.64 3.93 6.51
CA LYS A 133 4.87 3.72 5.26
C LYS A 133 5.40 2.52 4.48
N ASN A 134 6.72 2.40 4.32
CA ASN A 134 7.33 1.25 3.66
C ASN A 134 7.04 -0.06 4.41
N ALA A 135 7.16 -0.05 5.75
CA ALA A 135 6.84 -1.22 6.57
C ALA A 135 5.36 -1.62 6.46
N ALA A 136 4.45 -0.65 6.34
CA ALA A 136 3.03 -0.91 6.14
C ALA A 136 2.75 -1.57 4.77
N LEU A 137 3.38 -1.07 3.70
CA LEU A 137 3.29 -1.67 2.36
C LEU A 137 3.83 -3.10 2.34
N ASP A 138 4.93 -3.36 3.06
CA ASP A 138 5.51 -4.70 3.19
C ASP A 138 4.55 -5.65 3.92
N LEU A 139 3.99 -5.18 5.03
CA LEU A 139 3.04 -5.95 5.83
C LEU A 139 1.77 -6.28 5.04
N GLU A 140 1.23 -5.35 4.27
CA GLU A 140 0.05 -5.58 3.43
C GLU A 140 0.32 -6.65 2.37
N LEU A 141 1.48 -6.58 1.71
CA LEU A 141 1.89 -7.55 0.70
C LEU A 141 2.13 -8.94 1.31
N GLU A 142 2.69 -9.01 2.51
CA GLU A 142 2.88 -10.26 3.25
C GLU A 142 1.55 -10.86 3.73
N GLN A 143 0.64 -10.05 4.27
CA GLN A 143 -0.69 -10.51 4.68
C GLN A 143 -1.50 -11.05 3.50
N SER A 144 -1.46 -10.36 2.35
CA SER A 144 -2.10 -10.82 1.12
C SER A 144 -1.55 -12.19 0.68
N LYS A 145 -0.22 -12.38 0.73
CA LYS A 145 0.41 -13.68 0.46
C LYS A 145 -0.02 -14.75 1.44
N ALA A 146 -0.02 -14.45 2.74
CA ALA A 146 -0.41 -15.40 3.79
C ALA A 146 -1.86 -15.86 3.64
N LEU A 147 -2.78 -14.94 3.34
CA LEU A 147 -4.19 -15.26 3.09
C LEU A 147 -4.36 -16.17 1.87
N ASN A 148 -3.64 -15.90 0.77
CA ASN A 148 -3.68 -16.75 -0.42
C ASN A 148 -3.13 -18.16 -0.13
N VAL A 149 -2.02 -18.28 0.60
CA VAL A 149 -1.45 -19.59 1.00
C VAL A 149 -2.43 -20.37 1.89
N LEU A 150 -3.09 -19.69 2.83
CA LEU A 150 -4.09 -20.29 3.69
C LEU A 150 -5.29 -20.81 2.88
N GLN A 151 -5.84 -19.99 1.99
CA GLN A 151 -6.95 -20.39 1.11
C GLN A 151 -6.57 -21.58 0.23
N TYR A 152 -5.36 -21.58 -0.33
CA TYR A 152 -4.84 -22.70 -1.10
C TYR A 152 -4.75 -23.98 -0.27
N SER A 153 -4.24 -23.90 0.96
CA SER A 153 -4.15 -25.06 1.86
C SER A 153 -5.52 -25.63 2.23
N GLN A 154 -6.52 -24.77 2.45
CA GLN A 154 -7.89 -25.18 2.75
C GLN A 154 -8.53 -25.90 1.56
N LEU A 155 -8.35 -25.36 0.34
CA LEU A 155 -8.86 -26.00 -0.88
C LEU A 155 -8.25 -27.38 -1.10
N GLN A 156 -6.94 -27.54 -0.95
CA GLN A 156 -6.28 -28.84 -1.06
C GLN A 156 -6.79 -29.83 0.00
N GLN A 157 -7.04 -29.36 1.22
CA GLN A 157 -7.56 -30.21 2.28
C GLN A 157 -9.00 -30.64 2.01
N SER A 158 -9.87 -29.73 1.53
CA SER A 158 -11.22 -30.06 1.10
C SER A 158 -11.25 -31.08 -0.03
N GLN A 159 -10.34 -30.97 -1.01
CA GLN A 159 -10.21 -31.96 -2.09
C GLN A 159 -9.83 -33.34 -1.57
N LYS A 160 -8.80 -33.43 -0.70
CA LYS A 160 -8.38 -34.70 -0.09
C LYS A 160 -9.51 -35.36 0.71
N LEU A 161 -10.26 -34.57 1.49
CA LEU A 161 -11.40 -35.09 2.25
C LEU A 161 -12.50 -35.62 1.34
N ASN A 162 -12.79 -34.91 0.24
CA ASN A 162 -13.81 -35.33 -0.71
C ASN A 162 -13.40 -36.62 -1.45
N ASP A 163 -12.13 -36.73 -1.84
CA ASP A 163 -11.57 -37.95 -2.46
C ASP A 163 -11.56 -39.15 -1.48
N GLU A 164 -11.25 -38.92 -0.20
CA GLU A 164 -11.31 -39.97 0.83
C GLU A 164 -12.76 -40.46 1.06
N ILE A 165 -13.72 -39.54 1.13
CA ILE A 165 -15.16 -39.87 1.27
C ILE A 165 -15.66 -40.66 0.06
N ASP A 166 -15.32 -40.24 -1.16
CA ASP A 166 -15.64 -40.97 -2.39
C ASP A 166 -15.05 -42.39 -2.35
N SER A 167 -13.77 -42.53 -1.97
CA SER A 167 -13.11 -43.85 -1.89
C SER A 167 -13.71 -44.79 -0.85
N PHE A 168 -14.27 -44.23 0.23
CA PHE A 168 -14.95 -45.01 1.27
C PHE A 168 -16.35 -45.45 0.84
N SER A 169 -17.02 -44.67 -0.03
CA SER A 169 -18.35 -44.99 -0.57
C SER A 169 -18.32 -46.15 -1.57
N ASP A 170 -17.23 -46.34 -2.31
CA ASP A 170 -17.05 -47.45 -3.26
C ASP A 170 -16.75 -48.81 -2.58
N LEU A 171 -16.51 -48.83 -1.27
CA LEU A 171 -16.14 -50.03 -0.49
C LEU A 171 -17.33 -50.70 0.24
N PHE A 172 -18.54 -50.12 0.19
CA PHE A 172 -19.77 -50.66 0.81
C PHE A 172 -20.91 -50.75 -0.21
#